data_AF-A0A1L9X9H4-F1
#
_entry.id   AF-A0A1L9X9H4-F1
#
_cell.length_a   1.000
_cell.length_b   1.000
_cell.length_c   1.000
_cell.angle_alpha   90.00
_cell.angle_beta   90.00
_cell.angle_gamma   90.00
#
_symmetry.space_group_name_H-M   'P 1'
#
loop_
_entity.id
_entity.type
_entity.pdbx_description
1 polymer ?
#
loop_
_entity_poly.entity_id
_entity_poly.type
_entity_poly.pdbx_seq_one_letter_code
_entity_poly.pdbx_strand_id
1 'polypeptide(L)'
;VTLDYCTLAPAAGNGSIGYYKYQNVRFAAVPTGDLRFAKPQWPPVEKAINNGSLAESDVDCASTEDCLYMDVWAPANAQGRNLPVMLWTYGGGFTAGSKSQNTPEGLFDLSKDFIFVAPNYRLGFTGLANGPSLAHQGGTPNTALWDVEHAFKWVHKYISAFGGNPDEITAVGFSAGGSMPLFQMTRFAGHAEQLFRRAYIMSPGFVPGAGHEHGEAFYQNVSKAVGCTGGDLDCLRNVAFTNLTDAANDVYEAYDYQFQPRVDGDFVADTYEAQLYQKHFNFSGPLVISHEQHEANTGTDEG
;
A
#
# COMPACT_ATOMS: atom_id res chain seq x y z
N VAL A 1 -12.50 10.98 17.29
CA VAL A 1 -11.49 11.80 16.59
C VAL A 1 -12.18 12.55 15.47
N THR A 2 -11.91 13.84 15.29
CA THR A 2 -12.49 14.65 14.19
C THR A 2 -11.36 15.16 13.31
N LEU A 3 -11.45 14.90 12.02
CA LEU A 3 -10.53 15.37 10.98
C LEU A 3 -11.23 16.47 10.16
N ASP A 4 -10.51 17.10 9.23
CA ASP A 4 -11.08 18.16 8.37
C ASP A 4 -12.13 17.64 7.38
N TYR A 5 -12.11 16.34 7.06
CA TYR A 5 -13.04 15.71 6.10
C TYR A 5 -14.01 14.70 6.73
N CYS A 6 -13.80 14.22 7.97
CA CYS A 6 -14.65 13.20 8.57
C CYS A 6 -14.64 13.24 10.11
N THR A 7 -15.58 12.53 10.74
CA THR A 7 -15.59 12.26 12.18
C THR A 7 -15.58 10.75 12.43
N LEU A 8 -14.71 10.32 13.35
CA LEU A 8 -14.43 8.92 13.65
C LEU A 8 -14.78 8.60 15.11
N ALA A 9 -15.52 7.51 15.31
CA ALA A 9 -15.73 6.86 16.60
C ALA A 9 -14.93 5.54 16.66
N PRO A 10 -14.44 5.12 17.84
CA PRO A 10 -13.83 3.80 17.98
C PRO A 10 -14.80 2.69 17.55
N ALA A 11 -14.33 1.80 16.68
CA ALA A 11 -15.04 0.61 16.26
C ALA A 11 -14.85 -0.55 17.27
N ALA A 12 -13.69 -0.58 17.95
CA ALA A 12 -13.37 -1.55 18.98
C ALA A 12 -12.40 -0.97 20.02
N GLY A 13 -12.13 -1.75 21.06
CA GLY A 13 -11.31 -1.33 22.20
C GLY A 13 -12.08 -0.44 23.18
N ASN A 14 -11.49 -0.22 24.36
CA ASN A 14 -12.03 0.65 25.39
C ASN A 14 -10.93 1.02 26.41
N GLY A 15 -11.26 1.92 27.35
CA GLY A 15 -10.34 2.34 28.41
C GLY A 15 -9.80 1.20 29.28
N SER A 16 -10.58 0.15 29.51
CA SER A 16 -10.16 -1.02 30.30
C SER A 16 -9.16 -1.91 29.54
N ILE A 17 -9.34 -2.07 28.23
CA ILE A 17 -8.39 -2.75 27.32
C ILE A 17 -7.13 -1.89 27.12
N GLY A 18 -7.27 -0.56 27.25
CA GLY A 18 -6.18 0.40 27.21
C GLY A 18 -5.86 0.95 25.82
N TYR A 19 -6.65 0.61 24.80
CA TYR A 19 -6.55 1.20 23.46
C TYR A 19 -7.91 1.25 22.75
N TYR A 20 -7.99 2.06 21.70
CA TYR A 20 -9.11 2.16 20.76
C TYR A 20 -8.65 1.78 19.36
N LYS A 21 -9.50 1.08 18.61
CA LYS A 21 -9.35 0.86 17.16
C LYS A 21 -10.32 1.76 16.41
N TYR A 22 -9.80 2.58 15.52
CA TYR A 22 -10.57 3.31 14.50
C TYR A 22 -10.46 2.53 13.20
N GLN A 23 -11.55 1.92 12.78
CA GLN A 23 -11.57 0.98 11.66
C GLN A 23 -12.11 1.63 10.39
N ASN A 24 -11.62 1.17 9.25
CA ASN A 24 -12.08 1.57 7.92
C ASN A 24 -12.07 3.08 7.72
N VAL A 25 -10.99 3.73 8.16
CA VAL A 25 -10.74 5.15 7.91
C VAL A 25 -10.35 5.30 6.46
N ARG A 26 -11.19 5.95 5.65
CA ARG A 26 -10.90 6.21 4.25
C ARG A 26 -9.74 7.20 4.14
N PHE A 27 -8.60 6.78 3.61
CA PHE A 27 -7.42 7.65 3.49
C PHE A 27 -7.23 8.21 2.08
N ALA A 28 -7.96 7.70 1.10
CA ALA A 28 -8.00 8.19 -0.27
C ALA A 28 -9.42 8.08 -0.87
N ALA A 29 -9.71 8.84 -1.92
CA ALA A 29 -10.92 8.68 -2.72
C ALA A 29 -11.01 7.27 -3.33
N VAL A 30 -12.23 6.81 -3.61
CA VAL A 30 -12.50 5.52 -4.24
C VAL A 30 -11.80 5.47 -5.61
N PRO A 31 -10.89 4.51 -5.89
CA PRO A 31 -10.08 4.49 -7.10
C PRO A 31 -10.81 3.87 -8.30
N THR A 32 -12.05 4.30 -8.56
CA THR A 32 -12.91 3.83 -9.67
C THR A 32 -13.02 4.88 -10.78
N GLY A 33 -13.54 4.46 -11.94
CA GLY A 33 -13.72 5.36 -13.09
C GLY A 33 -12.40 6.01 -13.50
N ASP A 34 -12.38 7.34 -13.60
CA ASP A 34 -11.17 8.10 -13.96
C ASP A 34 -10.02 7.92 -12.96
N LEU A 35 -10.33 7.58 -11.70
CA LEU A 35 -9.34 7.32 -10.66
C LEU A 35 -8.78 5.89 -10.73
N ARG A 36 -9.38 5.00 -11.53
CA ARG A 36 -8.77 3.71 -11.85
C ARG A 36 -7.50 3.96 -12.66
N PHE A 37 -6.40 3.35 -12.22
CA PHE A 37 -5.04 3.59 -12.71
C PHE A 37 -4.52 5.02 -12.52
N ALA A 38 -5.08 5.82 -11.61
CA ALA A 38 -4.55 7.14 -11.27
C ALA A 38 -3.89 7.15 -9.87
N LYS A 39 -3.05 8.15 -9.62
CA LYS A 39 -2.57 8.47 -8.26
C LYS A 39 -3.77 8.65 -7.30
N PRO A 40 -3.69 8.14 -6.07
CA PRO A 40 -4.74 8.34 -5.08
C PRO A 40 -4.95 9.83 -4.81
N GLN A 41 -6.22 10.20 -4.66
CA GLN A 41 -6.65 11.55 -4.30
C GLN A 41 -7.11 11.59 -2.85
N TRP A 42 -7.07 12.77 -2.22
CA TRP A 42 -7.60 12.93 -0.87
C TRP A 42 -9.07 12.51 -0.80
N PRO A 43 -9.51 11.92 0.33
CA PRO A 43 -10.86 11.42 0.48
C PRO A 43 -11.88 12.55 0.41
N PRO A 44 -13.10 12.28 -0.11
CA PRO A 44 -14.18 13.25 -0.09
C PRO A 44 -14.64 13.52 1.35
N VAL A 45 -15.36 14.63 1.56
CA VAL A 45 -15.95 14.95 2.86
C VAL A 45 -17.04 13.93 3.23
N GLU A 46 -16.88 13.27 4.36
CA GLU A 46 -17.81 12.31 4.94
C GLU A 46 -18.64 12.99 6.05
N LYS A 47 -19.97 13.06 5.84
CA LYS A 47 -20.88 13.69 6.80
C LYS A 47 -21.30 12.76 7.94
N ALA A 48 -21.30 11.46 7.69
CA ALA A 48 -21.64 10.46 8.69
C ALA A 48 -20.45 10.19 9.62
N ILE A 49 -20.74 9.86 10.88
CA ILE A 49 -19.70 9.40 11.80
C ILE A 49 -19.29 7.99 11.39
N ASN A 50 -18.02 7.80 11.06
CA ASN A 50 -17.46 6.48 10.84
C ASN A 50 -17.21 5.80 12.18
N ASN A 51 -17.98 4.75 12.47
CA ASN A 51 -17.84 3.90 13.65
C ASN A 51 -17.30 2.49 13.29
N GLY A 52 -16.63 2.36 12.13
CA GLY A 52 -16.12 1.11 11.59
C GLY A 52 -17.07 0.38 10.63
N SER A 53 -18.29 0.88 10.42
CA SER A 53 -19.33 0.24 9.59
C SER A 53 -19.40 0.74 8.13
N LEU A 54 -18.46 1.58 7.68
CA LEU A 54 -18.42 2.05 6.29
C LEU A 54 -18.17 0.92 5.27
N ALA A 55 -17.52 -0.14 5.71
CA ALA A 55 -17.21 -1.34 4.93
C ALA A 55 -17.06 -2.54 5.90
N GLU A 56 -16.92 -3.74 5.34
CA GLU A 56 -16.51 -4.92 6.10
C GLU A 56 -15.19 -4.69 6.85
N SER A 57 -14.97 -5.36 7.98
CA SER A 57 -13.75 -5.15 8.78
C SER A 57 -12.48 -5.47 8.01
N ASP A 58 -12.54 -6.53 7.21
CA ASP A 58 -11.48 -6.95 6.29
C ASP A 58 -11.93 -6.66 4.86
N VAL A 59 -11.40 -5.56 4.30
CA VAL A 59 -11.69 -5.15 2.93
C VAL A 59 -10.60 -5.71 2.03
N ASP A 60 -10.97 -6.68 1.20
CA ASP A 60 -10.06 -7.32 0.25
C ASP A 60 -9.93 -6.51 -1.04
N CYS A 61 -8.77 -5.87 -1.22
CA CYS A 61 -8.45 -5.11 -2.43
C CYS A 61 -8.34 -5.97 -3.70
N ALA A 62 -8.29 -7.30 -3.60
CA ALA A 62 -8.31 -8.18 -4.76
C ALA A 62 -9.72 -8.39 -5.34
N SER A 63 -10.77 -8.18 -4.53
CA SER A 63 -12.17 -8.42 -4.93
C SER A 63 -13.05 -7.16 -4.97
N THR A 64 -12.59 -6.01 -4.45
CA THR A 64 -13.29 -4.72 -4.57
C THR A 64 -12.35 -3.55 -4.90
N GLU A 65 -12.86 -2.59 -5.68
CA GLU A 65 -12.14 -1.33 -5.97
C GLU A 65 -12.26 -0.31 -4.84
N ASP A 66 -13.37 -0.28 -4.10
CA ASP A 66 -13.49 0.57 -2.91
C ASP A 66 -12.76 -0.10 -1.75
N CYS A 67 -11.44 0.04 -1.73
CA CYS A 67 -10.59 -0.69 -0.79
C CYS A 67 -9.54 0.17 -0.07
N LEU A 68 -9.38 1.46 -0.42
CA LEU A 68 -8.38 2.37 0.17
C LEU A 68 -8.79 2.91 1.55
N TYR A 69 -8.86 1.97 2.48
CA TYR A 69 -9.12 2.18 3.90
C TYR A 69 -7.88 1.87 4.72
N MET A 70 -7.79 2.46 5.91
CA MET A 70 -6.79 2.11 6.92
C MET A 70 -7.43 1.93 8.28
N ASP A 71 -6.75 1.20 9.15
CA ASP A 71 -7.10 1.09 10.56
C ASP A 71 -6.04 1.79 11.41
N VAL A 72 -6.47 2.47 12.46
CA VAL A 72 -5.61 3.17 13.43
C VAL A 72 -5.89 2.64 14.83
N TRP A 73 -4.87 2.11 15.50
CA TRP A 73 -4.94 1.72 16.90
C TRP A 73 -4.18 2.73 17.74
N ALA A 74 -4.86 3.33 18.72
CA ALA A 74 -4.31 4.35 19.59
C ALA A 74 -4.55 3.98 21.07
N PRO A 75 -3.55 4.13 21.96
CA PRO A 75 -3.75 3.98 23.40
C PRO A 75 -4.91 4.84 23.90
N ALA A 76 -5.68 4.33 24.87
CA ALA A 76 -6.87 5.03 25.35
C ALA A 76 -6.54 6.38 26.02
N ASN A 77 -5.30 6.54 26.47
CA ASN A 77 -4.74 7.76 27.04
C ASN A 77 -3.80 8.51 26.07
N ALA A 78 -3.86 8.27 24.75
CA ALA A 78 -2.90 8.81 23.77
C ALA A 78 -2.90 10.34 23.65
N GLN A 79 -4.01 11.01 24.01
CA GLN A 79 -4.17 12.45 23.80
C GLN A 79 -3.03 13.24 24.48
N GLY A 80 -2.32 14.06 23.69
CA GLY A 80 -1.22 14.89 24.16
C GLY A 80 0.10 14.16 24.46
N ARG A 81 0.18 12.85 24.24
CA ARG A 81 1.40 12.05 24.53
C ARG A 81 2.47 12.12 23.44
N ASN A 82 2.12 12.59 22.24
CA ASN A 82 3.03 12.75 21.10
C ASN A 82 3.83 11.45 20.79
N LEU A 83 3.09 10.35 20.64
CA LEU A 83 3.66 9.00 20.57
C LEU A 83 4.31 8.69 19.22
N PRO A 84 5.39 7.89 19.16
CA PRO A 84 5.90 7.35 17.91
C PRO A 84 4.82 6.56 17.16
N VAL A 85 4.91 6.56 15.84
CA VAL A 85 3.92 5.92 14.95
C VAL A 85 4.57 4.77 14.20
N MET A 86 3.92 3.61 14.21
CA MET A 86 4.29 2.46 13.39
C MET A 86 3.29 2.36 12.24
N LEU A 87 3.74 2.53 11.00
CA LEU A 87 2.94 2.30 9.80
C LEU A 87 3.31 0.94 9.22
N TRP A 88 2.38 -0.02 9.29
CA TRP A 88 2.53 -1.38 8.83
C TRP A 88 2.02 -1.56 7.40
N THR A 89 2.80 -2.23 6.55
CA THR A 89 2.42 -2.64 5.20
C THR A 89 2.47 -4.17 5.11
N TYR A 90 1.35 -4.79 4.74
CA TYR A 90 1.20 -6.25 4.71
C TYR A 90 1.87 -6.88 3.47
N GLY A 91 2.06 -8.20 3.53
CA GLY A 91 2.66 -8.99 2.45
C GLY A 91 1.66 -9.43 1.38
N GLY A 92 1.82 -10.65 0.86
CA GLY A 92 0.85 -11.24 -0.09
C GLY A 92 1.18 -11.04 -1.56
N GLY A 93 2.46 -10.86 -1.91
CA GLY A 93 2.92 -10.88 -3.31
C GLY A 93 2.29 -9.81 -4.21
N PHE A 94 1.74 -8.74 -3.62
CA PHE A 94 0.95 -7.71 -4.29
C PHE A 94 -0.34 -8.21 -4.97
N THR A 95 -0.75 -9.46 -4.77
CA THR A 95 -2.00 -10.04 -5.31
C THR A 95 -3.03 -10.35 -4.23
N ALA A 96 -2.60 -10.47 -2.98
CA ALA A 96 -3.44 -10.78 -1.85
C ALA A 96 -3.01 -10.01 -0.60
N GLY A 97 -3.78 -10.17 0.47
CA GLY A 97 -3.51 -9.60 1.78
C GLY A 97 -4.30 -8.34 2.07
N SER A 98 -4.26 -7.92 3.34
CA SER A 98 -5.02 -6.76 3.80
C SER A 98 -4.45 -6.16 5.09
N LYS A 99 -4.91 -4.95 5.40
CA LYS A 99 -4.66 -4.26 6.67
C LYS A 99 -5.07 -5.05 7.93
N SER A 100 -5.88 -6.10 7.79
CA SER A 100 -6.43 -6.88 8.89
C SER A 100 -5.62 -8.15 9.21
N GLN A 101 -4.63 -8.50 8.39
CA GLN A 101 -3.83 -9.73 8.58
C GLN A 101 -2.89 -9.67 9.78
N ASN A 102 -2.32 -8.51 10.07
CA ASN A 102 -1.42 -8.30 11.20
C ASN A 102 -1.92 -7.12 12.03
N THR A 103 -2.27 -7.41 13.27
CA THR A 103 -2.86 -6.45 14.19
C THR A 103 -1.99 -6.30 15.46
N PRO A 104 -2.02 -5.14 16.14
CA PRO A 104 -1.02 -4.78 17.14
C PRO A 104 -1.30 -5.32 18.55
N GLU A 105 -2.33 -6.15 18.77
CA GLU A 105 -2.78 -6.53 20.12
C GLU A 105 -1.66 -7.17 20.95
N GLY A 106 -0.90 -8.10 20.38
CA GLY A 106 0.24 -8.71 21.06
C GLY A 106 1.38 -7.73 21.37
N LEU A 107 1.59 -6.71 20.53
CA LEU A 107 2.55 -5.63 20.82
C LEU A 107 2.03 -4.70 21.93
N PHE A 108 0.73 -4.43 21.92
CA PHE A 108 0.07 -3.62 22.95
C PHE A 108 0.01 -4.30 24.31
N ASP A 109 0.10 -5.63 24.38
CA ASP A 109 0.30 -6.34 25.65
C ASP A 109 1.69 -6.05 26.25
N LEU A 110 2.70 -5.76 25.42
CA LEU A 110 4.05 -5.41 25.86
C LEU A 110 4.21 -3.91 26.16
N SER A 111 3.72 -3.04 25.27
CA SER A 111 3.77 -1.58 25.46
C SER A 111 2.65 -0.89 24.68
N LYS A 112 2.05 0.13 25.29
CA LYS A 112 1.05 1.01 24.68
C LYS A 112 1.61 2.43 24.51
N ASP A 113 2.89 2.52 24.16
CA ASP A 113 3.63 3.78 23.99
C ASP A 113 3.85 4.12 22.51
N PHE A 114 2.99 3.64 21.63
CA PHE A 114 3.03 3.93 20.19
C PHE A 114 1.62 3.90 19.58
N ILE A 115 1.47 4.51 18.41
CA ILE A 115 0.30 4.40 17.53
C ILE A 115 0.61 3.37 16.44
N PHE A 116 -0.33 2.49 16.12
CA PHE A 116 -0.21 1.56 15.00
C PHE A 116 -1.20 1.93 13.89
N VAL A 117 -0.72 1.98 12.65
CA VAL A 117 -1.52 2.31 11.47
C VAL A 117 -1.29 1.23 10.42
N ALA A 118 -2.37 0.67 9.87
CA ALA A 118 -2.31 -0.29 8.77
C ALA A 118 -3.22 0.15 7.62
N PRO A 119 -2.67 0.67 6.50
CA PRO A 119 -3.43 0.95 5.29
C PRO A 119 -3.53 -0.26 4.37
N ASN A 120 -4.66 -0.37 3.67
CA ASN A 120 -4.77 -1.10 2.41
C ASN A 120 -4.04 -0.36 1.28
N TYR A 121 -3.65 -1.11 0.26
CA TYR A 121 -3.17 -0.57 -1.03
C TYR A 121 -3.72 -1.43 -2.17
N ARG A 122 -3.88 -0.85 -3.38
CA ARG A 122 -4.39 -1.59 -4.54
C ARG A 122 -3.50 -2.79 -4.87
N LEU A 123 -4.12 -3.91 -5.22
CA LEU A 123 -3.46 -5.17 -5.55
C LEU A 123 -3.61 -5.50 -7.04
N GLY A 124 -2.88 -6.53 -7.49
CA GLY A 124 -2.98 -7.11 -8.82
C GLY A 124 -2.84 -6.08 -9.94
N PHE A 125 -3.65 -6.21 -10.98
CA PHE A 125 -3.56 -5.38 -12.18
C PHE A 125 -3.80 -3.90 -11.92
N THR A 126 -4.81 -3.53 -11.12
CA THR A 126 -5.14 -2.12 -10.86
C THR A 126 -4.15 -1.43 -9.92
N GLY A 127 -3.35 -2.19 -9.16
CA GLY A 127 -2.25 -1.71 -8.32
C GLY A 127 -0.88 -1.69 -9.01
N LEU A 128 -0.66 -2.55 -10.00
CA LEU A 128 0.67 -2.79 -10.57
C LEU A 128 0.75 -2.68 -12.10
N ALA A 129 -0.33 -2.30 -12.79
CA ALA A 129 -0.25 -1.98 -14.21
C ALA A 129 0.90 -1.00 -14.46
N ASN A 130 1.65 -1.25 -15.52
CA ASN A 130 2.88 -0.53 -15.85
C ASN A 130 3.10 -0.61 -17.37
N GLY A 131 3.97 0.25 -17.89
CA GLY A 131 4.38 0.27 -19.28
C GLY A 131 4.18 1.65 -19.92
N PRO A 132 4.99 1.98 -20.95
CA PRO A 132 4.89 3.24 -21.66
C PRO A 132 3.51 3.47 -22.28
N SER A 133 2.77 2.42 -22.66
CA SER A 133 1.44 2.60 -23.26
C SER A 133 0.42 3.12 -22.25
N LEU A 134 0.44 2.60 -21.02
CA LEU A 134 -0.37 3.12 -19.92
C LEU A 134 -0.03 4.58 -19.64
N ALA A 135 1.27 4.89 -19.47
CA ALA A 135 1.74 6.23 -19.15
C ALA A 135 1.40 7.25 -20.24
N HIS A 136 1.55 6.89 -21.52
CA HIS A 136 1.23 7.76 -22.65
C HIS A 136 -0.27 8.11 -22.70
N GLN A 137 -1.16 7.21 -22.29
CA GLN A 137 -2.59 7.48 -22.21
C GLN A 137 -3.00 8.21 -20.92
N GLY A 138 -2.04 8.64 -20.10
CA GLY A 138 -2.31 9.38 -18.85
C GLY A 138 -2.59 8.50 -17.64
N GLY A 139 -2.35 7.19 -17.75
CA GLY A 139 -2.38 6.29 -16.62
C GLY A 139 -1.13 6.44 -15.75
N THR A 140 -1.24 6.04 -14.50
CA THR A 140 -0.16 6.05 -13.51
C THR A 140 0.33 4.62 -13.29
N PRO A 141 1.59 4.31 -13.61
CA PRO A 141 2.19 3.03 -13.24
C PRO A 141 2.35 2.86 -11.73
N ASN A 142 2.40 1.61 -11.26
CA ASN A 142 2.71 1.26 -9.86
C ASN A 142 1.83 1.97 -8.82
N THR A 143 0.53 2.09 -9.09
CA THR A 143 -0.44 2.76 -8.22
C THR A 143 -0.42 2.29 -6.76
N ALA A 144 -0.10 1.03 -6.49
CA ALA A 144 0.09 0.50 -5.14
C ALA A 144 1.16 1.26 -4.33
N LEU A 145 2.26 1.68 -4.99
CA LEU A 145 3.31 2.47 -4.35
C LEU A 145 2.83 3.88 -4.00
N TRP A 146 2.01 4.46 -4.88
CA TRP A 146 1.38 5.75 -4.65
C TRP A 146 0.33 5.68 -3.53
N ASP A 147 -0.39 4.57 -3.39
CA ASP A 147 -1.34 4.35 -2.29
C ASP A 147 -0.62 4.38 -0.93
N VAL A 148 0.51 3.67 -0.82
CA VAL A 148 1.34 3.69 0.40
C VAL A 148 1.94 5.08 0.65
N GLU A 149 2.40 5.76 -0.40
CA GLU A 149 2.90 7.14 -0.29
C GLU A 149 1.82 8.10 0.24
N HIS A 150 0.58 7.94 -0.23
CA HIS A 150 -0.57 8.71 0.21
C HIS A 150 -0.98 8.36 1.64
N ALA A 151 -0.89 7.10 2.05
CA ALA A 151 -1.11 6.69 3.43
C ALA A 151 -0.10 7.36 4.39
N PHE A 152 1.19 7.42 4.02
CA PHE A 152 2.17 8.18 4.79
C PHE A 152 1.83 9.67 4.88
N LYS A 153 1.43 10.30 3.77
CA LYS A 153 0.98 11.71 3.76
C LYS A 153 -0.25 11.92 4.65
N TRP A 154 -1.19 10.98 4.65
CA TRP A 154 -2.35 11.01 5.52
C TRP A 154 -1.93 10.94 7.00
N VAL A 155 -1.02 10.03 7.35
CA VAL A 155 -0.48 9.92 8.71
C VAL A 155 0.19 11.21 9.14
N HIS A 156 1.06 11.80 8.31
CA HIS A 156 1.65 13.12 8.56
C HIS A 156 0.61 14.19 8.89
N LYS A 157 -0.47 14.26 8.10
CA LYS A 157 -1.49 15.29 8.24
C LYS A 157 -2.37 15.11 9.48
N TYR A 158 -2.67 13.87 9.88
CA TYR A 158 -3.77 13.60 10.81
C TYR A 158 -3.40 12.83 12.07
N ILE A 159 -2.23 12.19 12.16
CA ILE A 159 -1.97 11.26 13.27
C ILE A 159 -1.90 11.93 14.65
N SER A 160 -1.62 13.23 14.70
CA SER A 160 -1.68 14.02 15.93
C SER A 160 -3.08 14.06 16.55
N ALA A 161 -4.14 13.95 15.74
CA ALA A 161 -5.51 13.87 16.24
C ALA A 161 -5.78 12.55 17.01
N PHE A 162 -4.91 11.55 16.84
CA PHE A 162 -4.92 10.27 17.55
C PHE A 162 -3.85 10.22 18.66
N GLY A 163 -3.12 11.32 18.89
CA GLY A 163 -2.04 11.40 19.87
C GLY A 163 -0.65 10.99 19.36
N GLY A 164 -0.51 10.72 18.06
CA GLY A 164 0.76 10.37 17.43
C GLY A 164 1.61 11.58 17.03
N ASN A 165 2.91 11.34 16.88
CA ASN A 165 3.89 12.30 16.41
C ASN A 165 4.18 12.07 14.91
N PRO A 166 3.81 13.00 14.01
CA PRO A 166 4.05 12.86 12.58
C PRO A 166 5.54 12.85 12.21
N ASP A 167 6.42 13.37 13.08
CA ASP A 167 7.87 13.41 12.84
C ASP A 167 8.60 12.12 13.30
N GLU A 168 7.89 11.21 13.98
CA GLU A 168 8.43 9.98 14.57
C GLU A 168 7.75 8.73 13.99
N ILE A 169 7.62 8.69 12.66
CA ILE A 169 7.06 7.55 11.94
C ILE A 169 8.14 6.49 11.67
N THR A 170 7.81 5.24 11.97
CA THR A 170 8.57 4.03 11.62
C THR A 170 7.80 3.26 10.55
N ALA A 171 8.41 3.08 9.38
CA ALA A 171 7.86 2.25 8.32
C ALA A 171 8.18 0.77 8.60
N VAL A 172 7.15 -0.07 8.65
CA VAL A 172 7.29 -1.50 8.91
C VAL A 172 6.57 -2.28 7.83
N GLY A 173 7.17 -3.37 7.37
CA GLY A 173 6.49 -4.25 6.42
C GLY A 173 7.13 -5.61 6.29
N PHE A 174 6.34 -6.56 5.78
CA PHE A 174 6.75 -7.94 5.53
C PHE A 174 6.51 -8.36 4.08
N SER A 175 7.42 -9.13 3.48
CA SER A 175 7.28 -9.65 2.11
C SER A 175 7.09 -8.51 1.10
N ALA A 176 6.05 -8.55 0.25
CA ALA A 176 5.68 -7.44 -0.63
C ALA A 176 5.55 -6.09 0.12
N GLY A 177 5.01 -6.11 1.35
CA GLY A 177 4.96 -4.96 2.24
C GLY A 177 6.33 -4.54 2.74
N GLY A 178 7.25 -5.47 2.97
CA GLY A 178 8.65 -5.15 3.30
C GLY A 178 9.35 -4.39 2.18
N SER A 179 8.93 -4.61 0.94
CA SER A 179 9.42 -3.85 -0.22
C SER A 179 8.86 -2.43 -0.29
N MET A 180 7.71 -2.16 0.34
CA MET A 180 7.09 -0.83 0.30
C MET A 180 7.98 0.26 0.92
N PRO A 181 8.53 0.12 2.15
CA PRO A 181 9.50 1.09 2.68
C PRO A 181 10.71 1.29 1.75
N LEU A 182 11.21 0.22 1.13
CA LEU A 182 12.37 0.29 0.23
C LEU A 182 12.07 1.07 -1.06
N PHE A 183 10.89 0.90 -1.65
CA PHE A 183 10.43 1.73 -2.76
C PHE A 183 10.24 3.20 -2.33
N GLN A 184 9.77 3.47 -1.12
CA GLN A 184 9.68 4.85 -0.62
C GLN A 184 11.06 5.50 -0.40
N MET A 185 12.09 4.72 0.02
CA MET A 185 13.47 5.22 0.16
C MET A 185 14.09 5.63 -1.18
N THR A 186 13.75 4.92 -2.25
CA THR A 186 14.32 5.08 -3.59
C THR A 186 13.47 5.94 -4.52
N ARG A 187 12.24 6.32 -4.11
CA ARG A 187 11.30 7.03 -4.98
C ARG A 187 11.91 8.28 -5.65
N PHE A 188 11.67 8.41 -6.95
CA PHE A 188 12.26 9.47 -7.78
C PHE A 188 13.79 9.49 -7.71
N ALA A 189 14.44 8.32 -7.78
CA ALA A 189 15.89 8.17 -7.64
C ALA A 189 16.46 8.76 -6.34
N GLY A 190 15.68 8.75 -5.27
CA GLY A 190 16.06 9.36 -3.99
C GLY A 190 16.01 10.89 -3.99
N HIS A 191 15.29 11.54 -4.90
CA HIS A 191 15.16 13.01 -4.90
C HIS A 191 14.04 13.54 -4.01
N ALA A 192 13.11 12.69 -3.54
CA ALA A 192 12.10 13.12 -2.59
C ALA A 192 12.57 13.00 -1.14
N GLU A 193 12.10 13.91 -0.29
CA GLU A 193 12.20 13.80 1.16
C GLU A 193 11.49 12.54 1.66
N GLN A 194 11.94 11.97 2.78
CA GLN A 194 11.30 10.79 3.36
C GLN A 194 10.12 11.15 4.23
N LEU A 195 9.11 10.28 4.21
CA LEU A 195 7.92 10.41 5.04
C LEU A 195 8.00 9.61 6.35
N PHE A 196 9.15 9.01 6.63
CA PHE A 196 9.39 8.26 7.86
C PHE A 196 10.86 8.37 8.27
N ARG A 197 11.13 8.11 9.54
CA ARG A 197 12.44 8.33 10.18
C ARG A 197 13.17 7.04 10.54
N ARG A 198 12.45 5.92 10.62
CA ARG A 198 12.99 4.59 10.91
C ARG A 198 12.31 3.56 10.02
N ALA A 199 12.99 2.45 9.77
CA ALA A 199 12.41 1.35 9.03
C ALA A 199 12.73 -0.01 9.66
N TYR A 200 11.75 -0.90 9.65
CA TYR A 200 11.90 -2.31 9.98
C TYR A 200 11.34 -3.14 8.84
N ILE A 201 12.22 -3.81 8.10
CA ILE A 201 11.93 -4.42 6.81
C ILE A 201 12.14 -5.92 6.92
N MET A 202 11.06 -6.69 6.84
CA MET A 202 11.05 -8.13 7.09
C MET A 202 10.90 -8.88 5.76
N SER A 203 11.90 -9.67 5.39
CA SER A 203 11.84 -10.59 4.25
C SER A 203 11.32 -9.92 2.97
N PRO A 204 11.88 -8.77 2.53
CA PRO A 204 11.24 -7.99 1.50
C PRO A 204 11.22 -8.75 0.16
N GLY A 205 10.06 -8.75 -0.50
CA GLY A 205 9.85 -9.46 -1.76
C GLY A 205 10.27 -8.64 -2.97
N PHE A 206 11.32 -9.06 -3.68
CA PHE A 206 11.78 -8.43 -4.91
C PHE A 206 12.08 -9.45 -5.99
N VAL A 207 11.92 -9.02 -7.24
CA VAL A 207 12.43 -9.77 -8.38
C VAL A 207 13.53 -8.94 -9.03
N PRO A 208 14.74 -9.50 -9.14
CA PRO A 208 15.83 -8.83 -9.82
C PRO A 208 15.49 -8.49 -11.27
N GLY A 209 15.90 -7.30 -11.72
CA GLY A 209 15.76 -6.91 -13.13
C GLY A 209 14.30 -6.67 -13.56
N ALA A 210 13.45 -6.21 -12.64
CA ALA A 210 12.05 -5.88 -12.89
C ALA A 210 11.85 -4.64 -13.79
N GLY A 211 12.37 -4.68 -15.02
CA GLY A 211 12.28 -3.62 -16.02
C GLY A 211 10.87 -3.44 -16.60
N HIS A 212 10.72 -2.33 -17.34
CA HIS A 212 9.44 -1.90 -17.92
C HIS A 212 8.91 -2.82 -19.03
N GLU A 213 9.79 -3.55 -19.75
CA GLU A 213 9.39 -4.40 -20.88
C GLU A 213 8.39 -5.50 -20.48
N HIS A 214 8.65 -6.18 -19.37
CA HIS A 214 7.73 -7.21 -18.84
C HIS A 214 6.39 -6.60 -18.40
N GLY A 215 6.42 -5.40 -17.81
CA GLY A 215 5.21 -4.69 -17.39
C GLY A 215 4.34 -4.28 -18.58
N GLU A 216 4.95 -3.75 -19.64
CA GLU A 216 4.26 -3.38 -20.89
C GLU A 216 3.64 -4.61 -21.57
N ALA A 217 4.39 -5.71 -21.70
CA ALA A 217 3.88 -6.93 -22.31
C ALA A 217 2.67 -7.47 -21.54
N PHE A 218 2.74 -7.49 -20.21
CA PHE A 218 1.63 -7.90 -19.35
C PHE A 218 0.43 -6.96 -19.52
N TYR A 219 0.63 -5.64 -19.47
CA TYR A 219 -0.41 -4.65 -19.68
C TYR A 219 -1.12 -4.83 -21.02
N GLN A 220 -0.38 -4.99 -22.13
CA GLN A 220 -0.96 -5.20 -23.45
C GLN A 220 -1.74 -6.52 -23.56
N ASN A 221 -1.24 -7.60 -22.94
CA ASN A 221 -1.91 -8.89 -22.96
C ASN A 221 -3.25 -8.84 -22.21
N VAL A 222 -3.28 -8.25 -21.01
CA VAL A 222 -4.53 -8.06 -20.25
C VAL A 222 -5.48 -7.14 -21.02
N SER A 223 -4.98 -6.03 -21.55
CA SER A 223 -5.77 -5.08 -22.33
C SER A 223 -6.41 -5.73 -23.56
N LYS A 224 -5.67 -6.58 -24.27
CA LYS A 224 -6.19 -7.37 -25.39
C LYS A 224 -7.23 -8.39 -24.93
N ALA A 225 -7.02 -9.07 -23.81
CA ALA A 225 -7.94 -10.10 -23.29
C ALA A 225 -9.34 -9.54 -22.98
N VAL A 226 -9.41 -8.29 -22.52
CA VAL A 226 -10.69 -7.60 -22.22
C VAL A 226 -11.23 -6.76 -23.40
N GLY A 227 -10.60 -6.85 -24.58
CA GLY A 227 -11.04 -6.16 -25.80
C GLY A 227 -10.55 -4.70 -25.94
N CYS A 228 -9.77 -4.18 -25.01
CA CYS A 228 -9.17 -2.85 -25.04
C CYS A 228 -7.83 -2.84 -25.79
N THR A 229 -7.82 -3.24 -27.06
CA THR A 229 -6.58 -3.43 -27.84
C THR A 229 -5.73 -2.14 -27.91
N GLY A 230 -4.42 -2.28 -27.76
CA GLY A 230 -3.48 -1.14 -27.80
C GLY A 230 -3.33 -0.41 -26.47
N GLY A 231 -3.87 -0.96 -25.37
CA GLY A 231 -3.76 -0.35 -24.05
C GLY A 231 -4.71 0.81 -23.83
N ASP A 232 -5.87 0.83 -24.51
CA ASP A 232 -6.89 1.88 -24.40
C ASP A 232 -7.35 2.04 -22.94
N LEU A 233 -6.90 3.11 -22.30
CA LEU A 233 -7.11 3.37 -20.89
C LEU A 233 -8.58 3.68 -20.58
N ASP A 234 -9.25 4.43 -21.46
CA ASP A 234 -10.66 4.76 -21.28
C ASP A 234 -11.53 3.52 -21.42
N CYS A 235 -11.19 2.62 -22.34
CA CYS A 235 -11.79 1.29 -22.41
C CYS A 235 -11.56 0.50 -21.12
N LEU A 236 -10.31 0.41 -20.63
CA LEU A 236 -9.95 -0.34 -19.42
C LEU A 236 -10.65 0.19 -18.16
N ARG A 237 -10.88 1.50 -18.05
CA ARG A 237 -11.67 2.12 -16.97
C ARG A 237 -13.14 1.72 -16.97
N ASN A 238 -13.67 1.32 -18.12
CA ASN A 238 -15.07 0.89 -18.27
C ASN A 238 -15.27 -0.62 -18.13
N VAL A 239 -14.21 -1.43 -18.11
CA VAL A 239 -14.31 -2.88 -17.87
C VAL A 239 -14.78 -3.13 -16.43
N ALA A 240 -15.67 -4.10 -16.21
CA ALA A 240 -16.06 -4.49 -14.86
C ALA A 240 -14.83 -4.99 -14.07
N PHE A 241 -14.71 -4.62 -12.79
CA PHE A 241 -13.52 -4.93 -12.00
C PHE A 241 -13.19 -6.43 -11.99
N THR A 242 -14.19 -7.28 -11.75
CA THR A 242 -14.03 -8.74 -11.73
C THR A 242 -13.51 -9.27 -13.06
N ASN A 243 -14.07 -8.82 -14.19
CA ASN A 243 -13.60 -9.26 -15.51
C ASN A 243 -12.16 -8.84 -15.78
N LEU A 244 -11.76 -7.67 -15.27
CA LEU A 244 -10.42 -7.14 -15.42
C LEU A 244 -9.42 -7.92 -14.56
N THR A 245 -9.77 -8.24 -13.31
CA THR A 245 -8.93 -9.05 -12.42
C THR A 245 -8.83 -10.49 -12.89
N ASP A 246 -9.93 -11.09 -13.36
CA ASP A 246 -9.96 -12.46 -13.89
C ASP A 246 -9.07 -12.57 -15.13
N ALA A 247 -9.21 -11.64 -16.08
CA ALA A 247 -8.35 -11.60 -17.27
C ALA A 247 -6.87 -11.39 -16.92
N ALA A 248 -6.57 -10.60 -15.88
CA ALA A 248 -5.21 -10.41 -15.41
C ALA A 248 -4.63 -11.68 -14.77
N ASN A 249 -5.44 -12.43 -14.01
CA ASN A 249 -5.05 -13.71 -13.43
C ASN A 249 -4.83 -14.78 -14.52
N ASP A 250 -5.70 -14.85 -15.52
CA ASP A 250 -5.53 -15.76 -16.66
C ASP A 250 -4.22 -15.48 -17.43
N VAL A 251 -3.89 -14.20 -17.66
CA VAL A 251 -2.62 -13.81 -18.31
C VAL A 251 -1.44 -14.11 -17.39
N TYR A 252 -1.58 -13.88 -16.08
CA TYR A 252 -0.56 -14.21 -15.09
C TYR A 252 -0.20 -15.71 -15.15
N GLU A 253 -1.21 -16.59 -15.12
CA GLU A 253 -1.03 -18.04 -15.18
C GLU A 253 -0.46 -18.51 -16.53
N ALA A 254 -0.91 -17.91 -17.64
CA ALA A 254 -0.48 -18.31 -18.97
C ALA A 254 0.99 -17.97 -19.29
N TYR A 255 1.55 -16.92 -18.65
CA TYR A 255 2.89 -16.41 -18.95
C TYR A 255 3.86 -16.45 -17.78
N ASP A 256 3.48 -17.07 -16.65
CA ASP A 256 4.28 -17.12 -15.42
C ASP A 256 4.79 -15.72 -15.01
N TYR A 257 3.90 -14.73 -15.10
CA TYR A 257 4.24 -13.36 -14.78
C TYR A 257 4.40 -13.19 -13.27
N GLN A 258 5.34 -12.38 -12.80
CA GLN A 258 5.42 -12.06 -11.36
C GLN A 258 4.90 -10.65 -11.09
N PHE A 259 3.82 -10.56 -10.29
CA PHE A 259 3.29 -9.30 -9.80
C PHE A 259 4.28 -8.63 -8.86
N GLN A 260 4.68 -7.41 -9.23
CA GLN A 260 5.52 -6.51 -8.43
C GLN A 260 5.53 -5.13 -9.09
N PRO A 261 5.97 -4.09 -8.38
CA PRO A 261 6.30 -2.82 -8.99
C PRO A 261 7.42 -2.95 -10.03
N ARG A 262 7.28 -2.25 -11.16
CA ARG A 262 8.25 -2.26 -12.27
C ARG A 262 8.87 -0.88 -12.47
N VAL A 263 10.02 -0.81 -13.13
CA VAL A 263 10.61 0.47 -13.55
C VAL A 263 9.60 1.27 -14.38
N ASP A 264 9.28 2.48 -13.96
CA ASP A 264 8.39 3.41 -14.67
C ASP A 264 9.10 4.70 -15.10
N GLY A 265 10.35 4.89 -14.69
CA GLY A 265 11.14 6.09 -14.99
C GLY A 265 10.74 7.33 -14.19
N ASP A 266 9.79 7.22 -13.27
CA ASP A 266 9.31 8.29 -12.37
C ASP A 266 9.41 7.84 -10.91
N PHE A 267 8.38 7.17 -10.37
CA PHE A 267 8.40 6.70 -8.98
C PHE A 267 9.50 5.64 -8.80
N VAL A 268 9.55 4.66 -9.69
CA VAL A 268 10.61 3.65 -9.76
C VAL A 268 11.50 4.02 -10.95
N ALA A 269 12.48 4.89 -10.70
CA ALA A 269 13.33 5.48 -11.73
C ALA A 269 14.21 4.45 -12.46
N ASP A 270 14.68 3.42 -11.75
CA ASP A 270 15.50 2.33 -12.29
C ASP A 270 15.26 1.07 -11.44
N THR A 271 15.84 -0.07 -11.83
CA THR A 271 15.73 -1.30 -11.04
C THR A 271 16.25 -1.07 -9.63
N TYR A 272 15.66 -1.76 -8.66
CA TYR A 272 15.98 -1.58 -7.26
C TYR A 272 17.48 -1.76 -6.97
N GLU A 273 18.11 -2.76 -7.60
CA GLU A 273 19.55 -3.03 -7.46
C GLU A 273 20.38 -1.87 -8.01
N ALA A 274 19.98 -1.34 -9.17
CA ALA A 274 20.67 -0.22 -9.82
C ALA A 274 20.56 1.05 -8.96
N GLN A 275 19.38 1.34 -8.41
CA GLN A 275 19.18 2.50 -7.56
C GLN A 275 20.03 2.41 -6.29
N LEU A 276 20.05 1.27 -5.60
CA LEU A 276 20.90 1.11 -4.41
C LEU A 276 22.39 1.15 -4.74
N TYR A 277 22.83 0.48 -5.80
CA TYR A 277 24.24 0.47 -6.21
C TYR A 277 24.74 1.88 -6.53
N GLN A 278 23.91 2.69 -7.19
CA GLN A 278 24.20 4.08 -7.54
C GLN A 278 23.98 5.07 -6.39
N LYS A 279 23.50 4.59 -5.23
CA LYS A 279 23.12 5.42 -4.07
C LYS A 279 21.99 6.41 -4.37
N HIS A 280 21.09 6.03 -5.27
CA HIS A 280 19.85 6.74 -5.59
C HIS A 280 18.77 6.39 -4.57
N PHE A 281 19.01 6.78 -3.32
CA PHE A 281 18.04 6.68 -2.24
C PHE A 281 18.22 7.88 -1.30
N ASN A 282 17.14 8.31 -0.68
CA ASN A 282 17.19 9.31 0.38
C ASN A 282 16.76 8.63 1.67
N PHE A 283 17.69 8.13 2.47
CA PHE A 283 17.37 7.62 3.80
C PHE A 283 18.64 7.59 4.65
N SER A 284 18.58 8.15 5.84
CA SER A 284 19.71 8.19 6.79
C SER A 284 19.30 7.78 8.20
N GLY A 285 18.09 7.25 8.36
CA GLY A 285 17.55 6.83 9.65
C GLY A 285 18.04 5.45 10.07
N PRO A 286 17.72 5.02 11.30
CA PRO A 286 17.88 3.63 11.72
C PRO A 286 17.06 2.69 10.82
N LEU A 287 17.70 1.63 10.35
CA LEU A 287 17.11 0.58 9.53
C LEU A 287 17.46 -0.78 10.12
N VAL A 288 16.44 -1.61 10.28
CA VAL A 288 16.59 -3.07 10.42
C VAL A 288 16.06 -3.70 9.16
N ILE A 289 16.87 -4.53 8.50
CA ILE A 289 16.45 -5.40 7.41
C ILE A 289 16.78 -6.84 7.79
N SER A 290 15.80 -7.73 7.66
CA SER A 290 15.94 -9.14 8.01
C SER A 290 15.42 -10.03 6.89
N HIS A 291 15.86 -11.27 6.88
CA HIS A 291 15.32 -12.36 6.06
C HIS A 291 15.38 -13.65 6.88
N GLU A 292 14.55 -14.63 6.51
CA GLU A 292 14.61 -15.98 7.05
C GLU A 292 15.70 -16.80 6.36
N GLN A 293 16.24 -17.81 7.04
CA GLN A 293 17.32 -18.65 6.48
C GLN A 293 16.88 -19.40 5.20
N HIS A 294 15.59 -19.68 5.06
CA HIS A 294 15.01 -20.49 3.99
C HIS A 294 13.72 -19.88 3.41
N GLU A 295 13.79 -18.64 2.90
CA GLU A 295 12.66 -17.89 2.34
C GLU A 295 11.86 -18.68 1.27
N ALA A 296 12.52 -19.55 0.49
CA ALA A 296 11.88 -20.29 -0.60
C ALA A 296 11.17 -21.59 -0.15
N ASN A 297 11.35 -22.04 1.10
CA ASN A 297 10.75 -23.32 1.55
C ASN A 297 9.23 -23.26 1.69
N THR A 298 8.62 -22.07 1.64
CA THR A 298 7.16 -21.91 1.56
C THR A 298 6.60 -22.19 0.16
N GLY A 299 7.44 -22.41 -0.86
CA GLY A 299 7.03 -22.63 -2.26
C GLY A 299 7.11 -24.07 -2.76
N THR A 300 7.46 -25.07 -1.93
CA THR A 300 7.74 -26.44 -2.41
C THR A 300 6.79 -27.54 -1.93
N ASP A 301 5.66 -27.21 -1.29
CA ASP A 301 4.69 -28.21 -0.80
C ASP A 301 3.36 -28.26 -1.59
N GLU A 302 3.32 -27.71 -2.80
CA GLU A 302 2.25 -27.98 -3.78
C GLU A 302 2.84 -28.60 -5.05
N GLY A 303 3.00 -29.92 -5.03
CA GLY A 303 3.33 -30.76 -6.18
C GLY A 303 2.42 -31.99 -6.23
#